data_AF-A0AAU8YDL7-F1
#
_entry.id   AF-A0AAU8YDL7-F1
#
_cell.length_a   1.000
_cell.length_b   1.000
_cell.length_c   1.000
_cell.angle_alpha   90.00
_cell.angle_beta   90.00
_cell.angle_gamma   90.00
#
_symmetry.space_group_name_H-M   'P 1'
#
loop_
_entity.id
_entity.type
_entity.pdbx_description
1 polymer ?
#
loop_
_entity_poly.entity_id
_entity_poly.type
_entity_poly.pdbx_seq_one_letter_code
_entity_poly.pdbx_strand_id
1 'polypeptide(L)'
;MIDLFLKLLNERHNELKSKVAHLIKALGSEDLGTKKKAAQEALSAAENLKLVIPSTDVPNWLHSIIHYISGQLGPNWRSSVLLQSLIPTLPSLNEHTWNINDNKSSAIDFDGVFELYRKESRLPELFSEIVKILESIKDSGDVDSLSMIEALAKVISTIKKCSSGSYFSVNGAWAFLTSFLNNYLWVELGKIPVLGSAFEALRKTIDETEAEIEKVNSLVKQDLDKRAKTEIKAIGTANFEFVTYGKSGTLIERSSSSNLETES
;
A
#
# COMPACT_ATOMS: atom_id res chain seq x y z
N MET A 1 25.12 -12.05 -15.57
CA MET A 1 25.41 -10.61 -15.49
C MET A 1 25.12 -10.07 -14.09
N ILE A 2 23.96 -10.38 -13.50
CA ILE A 2 23.56 -10.00 -12.13
C ILE A 2 24.55 -10.50 -11.07
N ASP A 3 24.98 -11.76 -11.15
CA ASP A 3 25.95 -12.33 -10.17
C ASP A 3 27.33 -11.67 -10.22
N LEU A 4 27.75 -11.20 -11.40
CA LEU A 4 29.03 -10.49 -11.56
C LEU A 4 28.97 -9.11 -10.93
N PHE A 5 27.84 -8.41 -11.09
CA PHE A 5 27.61 -7.12 -10.47
C PHE A 5 27.49 -7.23 -8.94
N LEU A 6 26.78 -8.24 -8.42
CA LEU A 6 26.75 -8.53 -6.96
C LEU A 6 28.13 -8.81 -6.39
N LYS A 7 28.95 -9.60 -7.10
CA LYS A 7 30.33 -9.88 -6.68
C LYS A 7 31.13 -8.59 -6.61
N LEU A 8 31.09 -7.77 -7.66
CA LEU A 8 31.78 -6.48 -7.69
C LEU A 8 31.30 -5.55 -6.56
N LEU A 9 29.99 -5.47 -6.32
CA LEU A 9 29.41 -4.62 -5.30
C LEU A 9 29.83 -5.05 -3.88
N ASN A 10 29.79 -6.36 -3.61
CA ASN A 10 30.27 -6.92 -2.35
C ASN A 10 31.78 -6.75 -2.18
N GLU A 11 32.57 -6.90 -3.25
CA GLU A 11 34.02 -6.63 -3.24
C GLU A 11 34.30 -5.18 -2.84
N ARG A 12 33.62 -4.20 -3.46
CA ARG A 12 33.78 -2.78 -3.12
C ARG A 12 33.28 -2.43 -1.72
N HIS A 13 32.20 -3.06 -1.27
CA HIS A 13 31.71 -2.86 0.10
C HIS A 13 32.68 -3.43 1.15
N ASN A 14 33.24 -4.61 0.90
CA ASN A 14 34.26 -5.19 1.78
C ASN A 14 35.56 -4.38 1.77
N GLU A 15 35.95 -3.83 0.62
CA GLU A 15 37.06 -2.89 0.51
C GLU A 15 36.82 -1.65 1.40
N LEU A 16 35.62 -1.05 1.33
CA LEU A 16 35.26 0.06 2.20
C LEU A 16 35.30 -0.32 3.69
N LYS A 17 34.71 -1.46 4.08
CA LYS A 17 34.76 -1.96 5.48
C LYS A 17 36.20 -2.04 5.99
N SER A 18 37.09 -2.63 5.18
CA SER A 18 38.51 -2.76 5.51
C SER A 18 39.19 -1.40 5.68
N LYS A 19 38.96 -0.46 4.77
CA LYS A 19 39.56 0.88 4.83
C LYS A 19 39.02 1.73 5.98
N VAL A 20 37.74 1.63 6.31
CA VAL A 20 37.15 2.30 7.48
C VAL A 20 37.72 1.71 8.78
N ALA A 21 37.86 0.39 8.88
CA ALA A 21 38.49 -0.24 10.03
C ALA A 21 39.96 0.18 10.19
N HIS A 22 40.71 0.29 9.08
CA HIS A 22 42.07 0.82 9.09
C HIS A 22 42.13 2.29 9.54
N LEU A 23 41.20 3.13 9.05
CA LEU A 23 41.08 4.51 9.49
C LEU A 23 40.84 4.60 11.00
N ILE A 24 39.89 3.84 11.56
CA ILE A 24 39.61 3.84 13.00
C ILE A 24 40.88 3.52 13.81
N LYS A 25 41.67 2.53 13.37
CA LYS A 25 42.96 2.21 14.01
C LYS A 25 43.96 3.35 13.88
N ALA A 26 44.10 3.93 12.69
CA ALA A 26 45.00 5.04 12.42
C ALA A 26 44.64 6.30 13.20
N LEU A 27 43.37 6.53 13.53
CA LEU A 27 42.95 7.68 14.34
C LEU A 27 43.58 7.70 15.74
N GLY A 28 43.97 6.53 16.27
CA GLY A 28 44.69 6.37 17.52
C GLY A 28 46.20 6.54 17.42
N SER A 29 46.79 6.70 16.22
CA SER A 29 48.23 6.99 16.09
C SER A 29 48.55 8.43 16.48
N GLU A 30 49.83 8.77 16.65
CA GLU A 30 50.24 10.17 16.84
C GLU A 30 50.52 10.87 15.49
N ASP A 31 50.84 10.10 14.45
CA ASP A 31 51.19 10.62 13.14
C ASP A 31 49.98 11.11 12.33
N LEU A 32 49.96 12.43 12.07
CA LEU A 32 48.95 13.08 11.24
C LEU A 32 49.00 12.62 9.78
N GLY A 33 50.18 12.29 9.25
CA GLY A 33 50.35 11.81 7.88
C GLY A 33 49.61 10.49 7.66
N THR A 34 49.83 9.53 8.55
CA THR A 34 49.15 8.23 8.57
C THR A 34 47.63 8.37 8.69
N LYS A 35 47.15 9.27 9.55
CA LYS A 35 45.71 9.55 9.71
C LYS A 35 45.07 10.07 8.43
N LYS A 36 45.68 11.11 7.83
CA LYS A 36 45.17 11.71 6.59
C LYS A 36 45.20 10.72 5.43
N LYS A 37 46.28 9.94 5.32
CA LYS A 37 46.39 8.88 4.31
C LYS A 37 45.28 7.83 4.46
N ALA A 38 45.06 7.33 5.67
CA ALA A 38 44.00 6.35 5.92
C ALA A 38 42.60 6.92 5.63
N ALA A 39 42.37 8.21 5.92
CA ALA A 39 41.12 8.89 5.58
C ALA A 39 40.94 9.07 4.07
N GLN A 40 42.00 9.42 3.34
CA GLN A 40 41.97 9.52 1.89
C GLN A 40 41.63 8.17 1.24
N GLU A 41 42.22 7.08 1.73
CA GLU A 41 41.95 5.73 1.25
C GLU A 41 40.50 5.29 1.54
N ALA A 42 39.99 5.60 2.74
CA ALA A 42 38.59 5.29 3.09
C ALA A 42 37.59 6.12 2.29
N LEU A 43 37.88 7.41 2.06
CA LEU A 43 37.05 8.28 1.20
C LEU A 43 37.02 7.76 -0.23
N SER A 44 38.18 7.42 -0.79
CA SER A 44 38.27 6.88 -2.15
C SER A 44 37.49 5.56 -2.28
N ALA A 45 37.59 4.65 -1.31
CA ALA A 45 36.80 3.43 -1.30
C ALA A 45 35.28 3.70 -1.23
N ALA A 46 34.86 4.72 -0.47
CA ALA A 46 33.46 5.11 -0.35
C ALA A 46 32.92 5.73 -1.66
N GLU A 47 33.70 6.60 -2.30
CA GLU A 47 33.35 7.18 -3.61
C GLU A 47 33.32 6.11 -4.70
N ASN A 48 34.29 5.18 -4.71
CA ASN A 48 34.30 4.06 -5.64
C ASN A 48 33.08 3.16 -5.49
N LEU A 49 32.66 2.85 -4.25
CA LEU A 49 31.43 2.11 -3.99
C LEU A 49 30.21 2.89 -4.48
N LYS A 50 30.16 4.21 -4.26
CA LYS A 50 29.06 5.06 -4.75
C LYS A 50 28.96 5.04 -6.29
N LEU A 51 30.08 4.94 -7.01
CA LEU A 51 30.09 4.92 -8.48
C LEU A 51 29.51 3.64 -9.10
N VAL A 52 29.55 2.51 -8.38
CA VAL A 52 28.95 1.25 -8.86
C VAL A 52 27.46 1.10 -8.48
N ILE A 53 26.90 2.00 -7.66
CA ILE A 53 25.50 1.95 -7.24
C ILE A 53 24.69 2.98 -8.03
N PRO A 54 23.48 2.66 -8.52
CA PRO A 54 22.56 3.65 -9.07
C PRO A 54 22.30 4.78 -8.07
N SER A 55 22.22 6.03 -8.53
CA SER A 55 22.06 7.20 -7.65
C SER A 55 20.84 7.15 -6.73
N THR A 56 19.80 6.40 -7.11
CA THR A 56 18.56 6.20 -6.35
C THR A 56 18.72 5.23 -5.17
N ASP A 57 19.70 4.35 -5.22
CA ASP A 57 19.85 3.23 -4.27
C ASP A 57 21.04 3.41 -3.33
N VAL A 58 21.70 4.57 -3.39
CA VAL A 58 22.85 4.89 -2.53
C VAL A 58 22.37 5.04 -1.09
N PRO A 59 22.80 4.16 -0.16
CA PRO A 59 22.32 4.22 1.21
C PRO A 59 22.74 5.51 1.92
N ASN A 60 21.92 5.98 2.86
CA ASN A 60 22.21 7.18 3.66
C ASN A 60 23.52 7.05 4.46
N TRP A 61 23.86 5.84 4.92
CA TRP A 61 25.11 5.61 5.64
C TRP A 61 26.35 5.90 4.77
N LEU A 62 26.27 5.63 3.45
CA LEU A 62 27.38 5.88 2.53
C LEU A 62 27.57 7.39 2.29
N HIS A 63 26.47 8.13 2.13
CA HIS A 63 26.49 9.59 2.08
C HIS A 63 27.11 10.21 3.33
N SER A 64 26.70 9.74 4.51
CA SER A 64 27.22 10.21 5.79
C SER A 64 28.72 9.95 5.93
N ILE A 65 29.20 8.75 5.58
CA ILE A 65 30.64 8.43 5.62
C ILE A 65 31.45 9.36 4.70
N ILE A 66 31.01 9.55 3.46
CA ILE A 66 31.68 10.46 2.50
C ILE A 66 31.72 11.88 3.07
N HIS A 67 30.59 12.37 3.58
CA HIS A 67 30.49 13.72 4.14
C HIS A 67 31.43 13.91 5.35
N TYR A 68 31.44 12.97 6.30
CA TYR A 68 32.26 13.09 7.51
C TYR A 68 33.76 13.02 7.21
N ILE A 69 34.19 12.10 6.33
CA ILE A 69 35.61 11.96 6.00
C ILE A 69 36.09 13.15 5.17
N SER A 70 35.35 13.57 4.15
CA SER A 70 35.72 14.72 3.31
C SER A 70 35.81 16.02 4.12
N GLY A 71 34.89 16.25 5.05
CA GLY A 71 34.91 17.43 5.93
C GLY A 71 36.13 17.49 6.86
N GLN A 72 36.77 16.36 7.15
CA GLN A 72 37.92 16.29 8.07
C GLN A 72 39.28 16.33 7.37
N LEU A 73 39.34 16.14 6.04
CA LEU A 73 40.58 16.25 5.26
C LEU A 73 41.11 17.69 5.12
N GLY A 74 40.38 18.67 5.65
CA GLY A 74 40.78 20.08 5.69
C GLY A 74 41.97 20.41 6.62
N PRO A 75 42.27 21.72 6.80
CA PRO A 75 43.39 22.18 7.61
C PRO A 75 43.20 21.93 9.12
N ASN A 76 41.95 21.85 9.60
CA ASN A 76 41.61 21.72 11.02
C ASN A 76 41.27 20.27 11.41
N TRP A 77 42.23 19.35 11.26
CA TRP A 77 42.04 17.93 11.55
C TRP A 77 41.70 17.67 13.02
N ARG A 78 40.60 16.95 13.28
CA ARG A 78 40.19 16.55 14.64
C ARG A 78 39.77 15.08 14.69
N SER A 79 40.67 14.20 15.11
CA SER A 79 40.40 12.75 15.19
C SER A 79 39.18 12.40 16.05
N SER A 80 38.95 13.10 17.16
CA SER A 80 37.82 12.85 18.06
C SER A 80 36.48 13.16 17.38
N VAL A 81 36.41 14.23 16.60
CA VAL A 81 35.18 14.64 15.88
C VAL A 81 34.87 13.64 14.76
N LEU A 82 35.89 13.22 14.01
CA LEU A 82 35.73 12.20 12.97
C LEU A 82 35.24 10.88 13.57
N LEU A 83 35.85 10.45 14.68
CA LEU A 83 35.48 9.20 15.35
C LEU A 83 34.04 9.24 15.89
N GLN A 84 33.64 10.33 16.54
CA GLN A 84 32.27 10.53 17.02
C GLN A 84 31.24 10.52 15.87
N SER A 85 31.62 11.03 14.70
CA SER A 85 30.74 11.05 13.52
C SER A 85 30.66 9.69 12.82
N LEU A 86 31.74 8.91 12.83
CA LEU A 86 31.80 7.59 12.18
C LEU A 86 31.14 6.49 13.01
N ILE A 87 31.30 6.48 14.34
CA ILE A 87 30.78 5.42 15.23
C ILE A 87 29.30 5.07 14.95
N PRO A 88 28.37 6.04 14.85
CA PRO A 88 26.96 5.75 14.59
C PRO A 88 26.69 5.09 13.23
N THR A 89 27.59 5.24 12.26
CA THR A 89 27.43 4.68 10.90
C THR A 89 27.98 3.26 10.76
N LEU A 90 28.78 2.80 11.72
CA LEU A 90 29.45 1.49 11.65
C LEU A 90 28.49 0.29 11.65
N PRO A 91 27.42 0.26 12.48
CA PRO A 91 26.45 -0.84 12.41
C PRO A 91 25.84 -0.94 11.01
N SER A 92 25.36 0.18 10.46
CA SER A 92 24.79 0.23 9.12
C SER A 92 25.81 -0.15 8.02
N LEU A 93 27.07 0.24 8.14
CA LEU A 93 28.11 -0.18 7.21
C LEU A 93 28.34 -1.70 7.29
N ASN A 94 28.41 -2.27 8.49
CA ASN A 94 28.83 -3.66 8.72
C ASN A 94 27.72 -4.67 8.45
N GLU A 95 26.50 -4.36 8.86
CA GLU A 95 25.33 -5.24 8.79
C GLU A 95 24.59 -5.14 7.45
N HIS A 96 24.88 -4.12 6.63
CA HIS A 96 24.24 -3.98 5.33
C HIS A 96 24.58 -5.16 4.41
N THR A 97 23.54 -5.75 3.84
CA THR A 97 23.60 -6.80 2.83
C THR A 97 23.04 -6.27 1.52
N TRP A 98 23.80 -6.45 0.44
CA TRP A 98 23.35 -6.07 -0.89
C TRP A 98 22.42 -7.14 -1.44
N ASN A 99 21.12 -6.87 -1.40
CA ASN A 99 20.12 -7.69 -2.06
C ASN A 99 19.69 -7.03 -3.36
N ILE A 100 20.07 -7.59 -4.52
CA ILE A 100 19.47 -7.18 -5.81
C ILE A 100 18.02 -7.69 -5.94
N ASN A 101 17.64 -8.64 -5.08
CA ASN A 101 16.24 -9.05 -4.95
C ASN A 101 15.39 -8.04 -4.15
N ASP A 102 16.00 -7.01 -3.54
CA ASP A 102 15.30 -5.79 -3.16
C ASP A 102 15.17 -4.87 -4.38
N ASN A 103 14.64 -5.42 -5.47
CA ASN A 103 13.54 -4.68 -6.07
C ASN A 103 12.58 -4.46 -4.89
N LYS A 104 12.28 -3.21 -4.56
CA LYS A 104 10.90 -2.93 -4.18
C LYS A 104 10.05 -3.38 -5.37
N SER A 105 9.82 -4.68 -5.50
CA SER A 105 8.54 -5.20 -5.90
C SER A 105 7.63 -4.63 -4.82
N SER A 106 7.18 -3.38 -5.00
CA SER A 106 6.00 -2.94 -4.29
C SER A 106 4.99 -3.97 -4.74
N ALA A 107 4.66 -4.92 -3.86
CA ALA A 107 3.58 -5.83 -4.12
C ALA A 107 2.40 -4.97 -4.59
N ILE A 108 1.71 -5.40 -5.64
CA ILE A 108 0.52 -4.70 -6.08
C ILE A 108 -0.43 -4.67 -4.88
N ASP A 109 -0.60 -3.49 -4.29
CA ASP A 109 -1.42 -3.27 -3.10
C ASP A 109 -2.87 -3.11 -3.54
N PHE A 110 -3.58 -4.23 -3.69
CA PHE A 110 -4.97 -4.27 -4.13
C PHE A 110 -5.88 -3.42 -3.24
N ASP A 111 -5.71 -3.49 -1.92
CA ASP A 111 -6.51 -2.72 -0.97
C ASP A 111 -6.11 -1.24 -1.01
N GLY A 112 -4.83 -0.91 -1.20
CA GLY A 112 -4.38 0.47 -1.38
C GLY A 112 -4.96 1.13 -2.64
N VAL A 113 -5.03 0.40 -3.76
CA VAL A 113 -5.67 0.87 -4.99
C VAL A 113 -7.17 1.06 -4.78
N PHE A 114 -7.85 0.11 -4.13
CA PHE A 114 -9.26 0.26 -3.78
C PHE A 114 -9.51 1.48 -2.88
N GLU A 115 -8.73 1.65 -1.83
CA GLU A 115 -8.86 2.76 -0.88
C GLU A 115 -8.68 4.12 -1.54
N LEU A 116 -7.80 4.24 -2.54
CA LEU A 116 -7.64 5.45 -3.33
C LEU A 116 -8.96 5.83 -4.02
N TYR A 117 -9.51 4.93 -4.84
CA TYR A 117 -10.73 5.20 -5.58
C TYR A 117 -11.96 5.31 -4.67
N ARG A 118 -12.01 4.56 -3.57
CA ARG A 118 -13.10 4.67 -2.58
C ARG A 118 -13.14 6.07 -1.96
N LYS A 119 -11.99 6.62 -1.53
CA LYS A 119 -11.93 7.95 -0.90
C LYS A 119 -12.31 9.08 -1.86
N GLU A 120 -12.02 8.93 -3.14
CA GLU A 120 -12.38 9.91 -4.19
C GLU A 120 -13.82 9.75 -4.69
N SER A 121 -14.50 8.65 -4.34
CA SER A 121 -15.87 8.35 -4.75
C SER A 121 -16.91 8.87 -3.76
N ARG A 122 -18.20 8.80 -4.15
CA ARG A 122 -19.33 9.08 -3.26
C ARG A 122 -19.67 7.93 -2.30
N LEU A 123 -18.98 6.78 -2.37
CA LEU A 123 -19.30 5.61 -1.53
C LEU A 123 -19.37 5.91 -0.02
N PRO A 124 -18.42 6.63 0.60
CA PRO A 124 -18.49 6.89 2.03
C PRO A 124 -19.73 7.70 2.43
N GLU A 125 -20.14 8.65 1.58
CA GLU A 125 -21.33 9.48 1.79
C GLU A 125 -22.60 8.64 1.64
N LEU A 126 -22.69 7.83 0.57
CA LEU A 126 -23.85 6.98 0.28
C LEU A 126 -24.08 5.92 1.37
N PHE A 127 -23.02 5.28 1.87
CA PHE A 127 -23.14 4.38 3.02
C PHE A 127 -23.59 5.11 4.29
N SER A 128 -23.13 6.34 4.51
CA SER A 128 -23.61 7.16 5.63
C SER A 128 -25.09 7.52 5.49
N GLU A 129 -25.55 7.82 4.27
CA GLU A 129 -26.94 8.13 3.98
C GLU A 129 -27.85 6.91 4.19
N ILE A 130 -27.45 5.72 3.70
CA ILE A 130 -28.15 4.45 3.98
C ILE A 130 -28.32 4.25 5.49
N VAL A 131 -27.23 4.41 6.25
CA VAL A 131 -27.25 4.27 7.70
C VAL A 131 -28.24 5.24 8.34
N LYS A 132 -28.23 6.51 7.95
CA LYS A 132 -29.17 7.53 8.46
C LYS A 132 -30.62 7.15 8.17
N ILE A 133 -30.92 6.67 6.96
CA ILE A 133 -32.28 6.28 6.59
C ILE A 133 -32.73 5.07 7.40
N LEU A 134 -31.89 4.04 7.53
CA LEU A 134 -32.20 2.86 8.36
C LEU A 134 -32.39 3.21 9.84
N GLU A 135 -31.59 4.14 10.38
CA GLU A 135 -31.76 4.67 11.73
C GLU A 135 -33.09 5.41 11.86
N SER A 136 -33.48 6.24 10.89
CA SER A 136 -34.77 6.93 10.90
C SER A 136 -35.95 5.96 10.88
N ILE A 137 -35.86 4.86 10.13
CA ILE A 137 -36.88 3.81 10.11
C ILE A 137 -36.95 3.12 11.46
N LYS A 138 -35.80 2.75 12.04
CA LYS A 138 -35.74 2.11 13.36
C LYS A 138 -36.28 3.01 14.48
N ASP A 139 -35.97 4.29 14.44
CA ASP A 139 -36.29 5.25 15.51
C ASP A 139 -37.64 5.96 15.31
N SER A 140 -38.36 5.66 14.22
CA SER A 140 -39.69 6.20 13.91
C SER A 140 -40.76 5.84 14.96
N GLY A 141 -40.60 4.70 15.63
CA GLY A 141 -41.63 4.12 16.50
C GLY A 141 -42.72 3.37 15.74
N ASP A 142 -42.67 3.32 14.40
CA ASP A 142 -43.66 2.65 13.54
C ASP A 142 -43.35 1.16 13.31
N VAL A 143 -42.23 0.68 13.86
CA VAL A 143 -41.79 -0.73 13.77
C VAL A 143 -42.08 -1.43 15.10
N ASP A 144 -43.18 -2.17 15.18
CA ASP A 144 -43.59 -2.86 16.42
C ASP A 144 -42.86 -4.20 16.68
N SER A 145 -42.14 -4.72 15.69
CA SER A 145 -41.45 -6.00 15.80
C SER A 145 -40.07 -5.84 16.44
N LEU A 146 -39.91 -6.35 17.68
CA LEU A 146 -38.63 -6.35 18.38
C LEU A 146 -37.52 -7.05 17.57
N SER A 147 -37.84 -8.17 16.94
CA SER A 147 -36.87 -8.90 16.09
C SER A 147 -36.45 -8.08 14.86
N MET A 148 -37.36 -7.26 14.30
CA MET A 148 -37.03 -6.35 13.20
C MET A 148 -36.10 -5.21 13.65
N ILE A 149 -36.37 -4.62 14.82
CA ILE A 149 -35.52 -3.59 15.40
C ILE A 149 -34.10 -4.13 15.65
N GLU A 150 -33.98 -5.35 16.19
CA GLU A 150 -32.70 -6.01 16.41
C GLU A 150 -31.97 -6.29 15.08
N ALA A 151 -32.70 -6.78 14.06
CA ALA A 151 -32.13 -7.03 12.75
C ALA A 151 -31.64 -5.73 12.08
N LEU A 152 -32.43 -4.66 12.12
CA LEU A 152 -32.05 -3.31 11.66
C LEU A 152 -30.79 -2.82 12.39
N ALA A 153 -30.76 -2.92 13.72
CA ALA A 153 -29.60 -2.52 14.52
C ALA A 153 -28.34 -3.31 14.13
N LYS A 154 -28.48 -4.60 13.83
CA LYS A 154 -27.37 -5.44 13.37
C LYS A 154 -26.87 -5.05 11.98
N VAL A 155 -27.78 -4.73 11.06
CA VAL A 155 -27.46 -4.26 9.70
C VAL A 155 -26.74 -2.92 9.77
N ILE A 156 -27.29 -1.96 10.50
CA ILE A 156 -26.68 -0.63 10.73
C ILE A 156 -25.26 -0.79 11.29
N SER A 157 -25.09 -1.60 12.33
CA SER A 157 -23.79 -1.81 12.98
C SER A 157 -22.78 -2.47 12.05
N THR A 158 -23.22 -3.44 11.24
CA THR A 158 -22.37 -4.12 10.24
C THR A 158 -21.90 -3.13 9.17
N ILE A 159 -22.79 -2.30 8.64
CA ILE A 159 -22.44 -1.31 7.61
C ILE A 159 -21.48 -0.27 8.19
N LYS A 160 -21.75 0.26 9.39
CA LYS A 160 -20.85 1.22 10.06
C LYS A 160 -19.44 0.65 10.26
N LYS A 161 -19.33 -0.63 10.61
CA LYS A 161 -18.04 -1.29 10.85
C LYS A 161 -17.27 -1.57 9.55
N CYS A 162 -17.97 -1.95 8.48
CA CYS A 162 -17.35 -2.53 7.29
C CYS A 162 -17.26 -1.58 6.09
N SER A 163 -18.05 -0.49 6.04
CA SER A 163 -18.08 0.47 4.91
C SER A 163 -16.78 1.27 4.71
N SER A 164 -15.88 1.26 5.69
CA SER A 164 -14.55 1.88 5.62
C SER A 164 -13.40 0.86 5.65
N GLY A 165 -13.70 -0.42 5.46
CA GLY A 165 -12.71 -1.51 5.49
C GLY A 165 -12.14 -1.83 4.10
N SER A 166 -11.48 -2.99 4.01
CA SER A 166 -10.92 -3.53 2.76
C SER A 166 -11.98 -3.74 1.68
N TYR A 167 -11.54 -3.98 0.44
CA TYR A 167 -12.42 -4.32 -0.69
C TYR A 167 -13.44 -5.40 -0.31
N PHE A 168 -12.97 -6.47 0.33
CA PHE A 168 -13.81 -7.58 0.79
C PHE A 168 -14.85 -7.13 1.82
N SER A 169 -14.45 -6.29 2.78
CA SER A 169 -15.34 -5.80 3.84
C SER A 169 -16.48 -4.96 3.28
N VAL A 170 -16.18 -4.07 2.34
CA VAL A 170 -17.17 -3.19 1.71
C VAL A 170 -18.14 -4.01 0.85
N ASN A 171 -17.64 -4.87 -0.02
CA ASN A 171 -18.49 -5.70 -0.89
C ASN A 171 -19.32 -6.72 -0.09
N GLY A 172 -18.76 -7.29 0.99
CA GLY A 172 -19.50 -8.16 1.90
C GLY A 172 -20.60 -7.43 2.66
N ALA A 173 -20.34 -6.21 3.12
CA ALA A 173 -21.35 -5.37 3.77
C ALA A 173 -22.48 -4.98 2.80
N TRP A 174 -22.14 -4.67 1.55
CA TRP A 174 -23.10 -4.39 0.50
C TRP A 174 -24.02 -5.60 0.23
N ALA A 175 -23.44 -6.78 0.02
CA ALA A 175 -24.20 -8.01 -0.21
C ALA A 175 -25.11 -8.38 0.95
N PHE A 176 -24.62 -8.20 2.19
CA PHE A 176 -25.40 -8.43 3.40
C PHE A 176 -26.59 -7.45 3.49
N LEU A 177 -26.35 -6.16 3.22
CA LEU A 177 -27.39 -5.14 3.21
C LEU A 177 -28.46 -5.45 2.15
N THR A 178 -28.08 -5.64 0.90
CA THR A 178 -29.05 -5.88 -0.19
C THR A 178 -29.84 -7.17 0.04
N SER A 179 -29.20 -8.22 0.57
CA SER A 179 -29.89 -9.45 0.99
C SER A 179 -30.94 -9.18 2.07
N PHE A 180 -30.59 -8.40 3.10
CA PHE A 180 -31.54 -8.01 4.14
C PHE A 180 -32.70 -7.18 3.58
N LEU A 181 -32.42 -6.23 2.70
CA LEU A 181 -33.44 -5.39 2.09
C LEU A 181 -34.45 -6.21 1.29
N ASN A 182 -33.96 -7.08 0.39
CA ASN A 182 -34.80 -7.84 -0.52
C ASN A 182 -35.57 -8.97 0.17
N ASN A 183 -34.93 -9.65 1.11
CA ASN A 183 -35.54 -10.83 1.74
C ASN A 183 -36.40 -10.47 2.94
N TYR A 184 -36.24 -9.26 3.51
CA TYR A 184 -36.87 -8.92 4.77
C TYR A 184 -37.48 -7.51 4.75
N LEU A 185 -36.68 -6.46 4.55
CA LEU A 185 -37.16 -5.09 4.74
C LEU A 185 -38.30 -4.70 3.79
N TRP A 186 -38.15 -4.97 2.48
CA TRP A 186 -39.18 -4.65 1.49
C TRP A 186 -40.47 -5.44 1.69
N VAL A 187 -40.37 -6.68 2.15
CA VAL A 187 -41.50 -7.61 2.33
C VAL A 187 -42.32 -7.29 3.57
N GLU A 188 -41.62 -6.99 4.68
CA GLU A 188 -42.24 -6.79 5.98
C GLU A 188 -42.65 -5.34 6.21
N LEU A 189 -41.74 -4.40 6.00
CA LEU A 189 -41.94 -2.99 6.33
C LEU A 189 -42.42 -2.13 5.15
N GLY A 190 -42.22 -2.60 3.91
CA GLY A 190 -42.70 -1.91 2.71
C GLY A 190 -44.23 -1.80 2.63
N LYS A 191 -44.96 -2.48 3.51
CA LYS A 191 -46.43 -2.45 3.60
C LYS A 191 -46.94 -1.34 4.52
N ILE A 192 -46.07 -0.65 5.27
CA ILE A 192 -46.45 0.38 6.23
C ILE A 192 -46.50 1.75 5.51
N PRO A 193 -47.69 2.37 5.31
CA PRO A 193 -47.80 3.58 4.49
C PRO A 193 -47.00 4.78 5.02
N VAL A 194 -46.88 4.93 6.34
CA VAL A 194 -46.20 6.08 6.97
C VAL A 194 -44.70 6.11 6.66
N LEU A 195 -44.09 4.96 6.37
CA LEU A 195 -42.67 4.86 6.04
C LEU A 195 -42.37 5.08 4.55
N GLY A 196 -43.39 5.24 3.70
CA GLY A 196 -43.24 5.22 2.23
C GLY A 196 -42.13 6.14 1.69
N SER A 197 -42.01 7.37 2.21
CA SER A 197 -40.98 8.32 1.80
C SER A 197 -39.55 7.89 2.19
N ALA A 198 -39.38 7.28 3.37
CA ALA A 198 -38.09 6.73 3.81
C ALA A 198 -37.70 5.51 2.96
N PHE A 199 -38.67 4.68 2.56
CA PHE A 199 -38.45 3.55 1.65
C PHE A 199 -38.03 4.00 0.25
N GLU A 200 -38.69 5.03 -0.30
CA GLU A 200 -38.32 5.62 -1.59
C GLU A 200 -36.91 6.22 -1.55
N ALA A 201 -36.61 6.99 -0.50
CA ALA A 201 -35.27 7.53 -0.29
C ALA A 201 -34.23 6.41 -0.21
N LEU A 202 -34.48 5.37 0.60
CA LEU A 202 -33.57 4.23 0.73
C LEU A 202 -33.35 3.54 -0.61
N ARG A 203 -34.41 3.27 -1.38
CA ARG A 203 -34.31 2.61 -2.68
C ARG A 203 -33.47 3.42 -3.66
N LYS A 204 -33.67 4.74 -3.69
CA LYS A 204 -32.86 5.63 -4.52
C LYS A 204 -31.39 5.63 -4.09
N THR A 205 -31.11 5.72 -2.79
CA THR A 205 -29.73 5.67 -2.29
C THR A 205 -29.06 4.33 -2.59
N ILE A 206 -29.80 3.21 -2.52
CA ILE A 206 -29.30 1.88 -2.91
C ILE A 206 -28.95 1.83 -4.41
N ASP A 207 -29.80 2.37 -5.27
CA ASP A 207 -29.53 2.44 -6.71
C ASP A 207 -28.30 3.32 -7.02
N GLU A 208 -28.16 4.46 -6.35
CA GLU A 208 -26.97 5.32 -6.46
C GLU A 208 -25.70 4.63 -5.94
N THR A 209 -25.82 3.87 -4.84
CA THR A 209 -24.69 3.16 -4.24
C THR A 209 -24.20 2.04 -5.14
N GLU A 210 -25.09 1.27 -5.76
CA GLU A 210 -24.68 0.22 -6.69
C GLU A 210 -23.89 0.80 -7.87
N ALA A 211 -24.43 1.85 -8.51
CA ALA A 211 -23.76 2.49 -9.64
C ALA A 211 -22.36 3.00 -9.25
N GLU A 212 -22.20 3.55 -8.05
CA GLU A 212 -20.89 4.02 -7.57
C GLU A 212 -19.96 2.84 -7.22
N ILE A 213 -20.46 1.73 -6.67
CA ILE A 213 -19.66 0.50 -6.45
C ILE A 213 -19.15 -0.05 -7.78
N GLU A 214 -20.00 -0.14 -8.80
CA GLU A 214 -19.61 -0.61 -10.13
C GLU A 214 -18.53 0.27 -10.76
N LYS A 215 -18.69 1.59 -10.65
CA LYS A 215 -17.70 2.57 -11.11
C LYS A 215 -16.37 2.41 -10.40
N VAL A 216 -16.36 2.33 -9.06
CA VAL A 216 -15.13 2.14 -8.28
C VAL A 216 -14.45 0.82 -8.66
N ASN A 217 -15.20 -0.28 -8.75
CA ASN A 217 -14.67 -1.58 -9.14
C ASN A 217 -14.06 -1.55 -10.55
N SER A 218 -14.69 -0.83 -11.49
CA SER A 218 -14.16 -0.66 -12.84
C SER A 218 -12.82 0.12 -12.85
N LEU A 219 -12.72 1.20 -12.08
CA LEU A 219 -11.50 2.00 -11.97
C LEU A 219 -10.35 1.21 -11.32
N VAL A 220 -10.66 0.49 -10.23
CA VAL A 220 -9.71 -0.39 -9.55
C VAL A 220 -9.19 -1.46 -10.50
N LYS A 221 -10.07 -2.14 -11.25
CA LYS A 221 -9.68 -3.14 -12.25
C LYS A 221 -8.77 -2.55 -13.33
N GLN A 222 -9.10 -1.37 -13.84
CA GLN A 222 -8.31 -0.71 -14.87
C GLN A 222 -6.91 -0.33 -14.37
N ASP A 223 -6.79 0.21 -13.16
CA ASP A 223 -5.49 0.56 -12.57
C ASP A 223 -4.64 -0.68 -12.29
N LEU A 224 -5.25 -1.73 -11.74
CA LEU A 224 -4.54 -2.99 -11.47
C LEU A 224 -4.09 -3.69 -12.76
N ASP A 225 -4.90 -3.70 -13.81
CA ASP A 225 -4.48 -4.22 -15.13
C ASP A 225 -3.32 -3.41 -15.71
N LYS A 226 -3.37 -2.07 -15.59
CA LYS A 226 -2.26 -1.19 -16.02
C LYS A 226 -0.97 -1.46 -15.25
N ARG A 227 -1.05 -1.58 -13.92
CA ARG A 227 0.09 -1.89 -13.04
C ARG A 227 0.66 -3.26 -13.37
N ALA A 228 -0.18 -4.28 -13.48
CA ALA A 228 0.22 -5.63 -13.84
C ALA A 228 0.91 -5.70 -15.21
N LYS A 229 0.39 -5.02 -16.24
CA LYS A 229 1.02 -4.93 -17.57
C LYS A 229 2.36 -4.23 -17.56
N THR A 230 2.49 -3.17 -16.76
CA THR A 230 3.71 -2.35 -16.68
C THR A 230 4.81 -3.05 -15.88
N GLU A 231 4.44 -3.70 -14.78
CA GLU A 231 5.36 -4.31 -13.82
C GLU A 231 5.69 -5.77 -14.16
N ILE A 232 4.77 -6.50 -14.80
CA ILE A 232 4.91 -7.92 -15.13
C ILE A 232 4.68 -8.13 -16.64
N LYS A 233 5.71 -7.85 -17.45
CA LYS A 233 5.67 -7.98 -18.93
C LYS A 233 5.22 -9.36 -19.45
N ALA A 234 5.38 -10.42 -18.65
CA ALA A 234 5.01 -11.79 -19.00
C ALA A 234 3.52 -12.13 -18.76
N ILE A 235 2.77 -11.27 -18.07
CA ILE A 235 1.38 -11.57 -17.68
C ILE A 235 0.37 -11.36 -18.81
N GLY A 236 0.75 -10.68 -19.90
CA GLY A 236 -0.15 -10.37 -21.00
C GLY A 236 -1.35 -9.54 -20.51
N THR A 237 -2.55 -10.13 -20.55
CA THR A 237 -3.78 -9.57 -19.95
C THR A 237 -4.08 -10.29 -18.65
N ALA A 238 -3.85 -9.64 -17.50
CA ALA A 238 -4.27 -10.18 -16.22
C ALA A 238 -5.79 -10.03 -16.09
N ASN A 239 -6.53 -11.14 -16.08
CA ASN A 239 -7.95 -11.09 -15.74
C ASN A 239 -8.11 -11.16 -14.22
N PHE A 240 -8.18 -9.98 -13.59
CA PHE A 240 -8.54 -9.90 -12.18
C PHE A 240 -10.06 -10.12 -12.03
N GLU A 241 -10.41 -11.25 -11.41
CA GLU A 241 -11.78 -11.56 -11.02
C GLU A 241 -12.09 -10.88 -9.69
N PHE A 242 -12.87 -9.80 -9.77
CA PHE A 242 -13.38 -9.10 -8.60
C PHE A 242 -14.72 -9.70 -8.20
N VAL A 243 -14.82 -10.14 -6.95
CA VAL A 243 -16.10 -10.54 -6.35
C VAL A 243 -16.94 -9.26 -6.20
N THR A 244 -18.03 -9.16 -6.96
CA THR A 244 -18.99 -8.06 -6.85
C THR A 244 -20.41 -8.61 -6.78
N TYR A 245 -21.30 -7.86 -6.13
CA TYR A 245 -22.67 -8.27 -5.84
C TYR A 245 -23.65 -7.23 -6.37
N GLY A 246 -24.69 -7.69 -7.06
CA GLY A 246 -25.74 -6.82 -7.60
C GLY A 246 -26.80 -6.45 -6.57
N LYS A 247 -27.81 -5.67 -6.99
CA LYS A 247 -28.95 -5.22 -6.15
C LYS A 247 -29.67 -6.34 -5.39
N SER A 248 -29.62 -7.58 -5.88
CA SER A 248 -30.20 -8.77 -5.26
C SER A 248 -29.35 -9.34 -4.11
N GLY A 249 -28.11 -8.89 -3.95
CA GLY A 249 -27.12 -9.52 -3.06
C GLY A 249 -26.50 -10.80 -3.63
N THR A 250 -26.78 -11.12 -4.90
CA THR A 250 -26.18 -12.26 -5.59
C THR A 250 -24.88 -11.86 -6.26
N LEU A 251 -23.95 -12.81 -6.35
CA LEU A 251 -22.71 -12.65 -7.11
C LEU A 251 -23.07 -12.29 -8.56
N ILE A 252 -22.44 -11.24 -9.10
CA ILE A 252 -22.52 -10.99 -10.55
C ILE A 252 -21.49 -11.89 -11.22
N GLU A 253 -21.93 -13.05 -11.70
CA GLU A 253 -21.12 -13.85 -12.64
C GLU A 253 -21.06 -13.09 -13.97
N ARG A 254 -19.94 -12.40 -14.24
CA ARG A 254 -19.65 -11.97 -15.61
C ARG A 254 -19.05 -13.16 -16.34
N SER A 255 -19.81 -13.72 -17.27
CA SER A 255 -19.33 -14.75 -18.19
C SER A 255 -17.99 -14.33 -18.78
N SER A 256 -16.96 -15.14 -18.53
CA SER A 256 -15.71 -15.12 -19.26
C SER A 256 -16.03 -15.30 -20.74
N SER A 257 -16.06 -14.19 -21.47
CA SER A 257 -16.17 -14.21 -22.93
C SER A 257 -14.82 -14.66 -23.50
N SER A 258 -14.50 -15.94 -23.36
CA SER A 258 -13.49 -16.61 -24.16
C SER A 258 -14.11 -16.95 -25.50
N ASN A 259 -14.06 -16.03 -26.45
CA ASN A 259 -14.21 -16.34 -27.87
C ASN A 259 -13.15 -15.54 -28.63
N LEU A 260 -11.93 -16.08 -28.66
CA LEU A 260 -11.08 -15.94 -29.83
C LEU A 260 -11.23 -17.24 -30.63
N GLU A 261 -12.35 -17.32 -31.35
CA GLU A 261 -12.35 -18.04 -32.61
C GLU A 261 -11.49 -17.23 -33.58
N THR A 262 -10.35 -17.79 -33.97
CA THR A 262 -9.86 -17.67 -35.34
C THR A 262 -9.16 -18.97 -35.69
N GLU A 263 -9.96 -19.95 -36.12
CA GLU A 263 -9.55 -20.85 -37.18
C GLU A 263 -9.62 -20.08 -38.52
N SER A 264 -8.48 -19.94 -39.19
CA SER A 264 -8.26 -20.05 -40.65
C SER A 264 -6.91 -19.45 -41.02
#